data_AF-A0A3T0E8Q5-F1
#
_entry.id   AF-A0A3T0E8Q5-F1
#
_cell.length_a   1.000
_cell.length_b   1.000
_cell.length_c   1.000
_cell.angle_alpha   90.00
_cell.angle_beta   90.00
_cell.angle_gamma   90.00
#
_symmetry.space_group_name_H-M   'P 1'
#
loop_
_entity.id
_entity.type
_entity.pdbx_description
1 polymer ?
#
loop_
_entity_poly.entity_id
_entity_poly.type
_entity_poly.pdbx_seq_one_letter_code
_entity_poly.pdbx_strand_id
1 'polypeptide(L)'
;MSWFVKVDGRVYGPYTGAQMRAFVSEGRIASHSVVSQSREDGWENATDVPQFKAWLDEARRSPGTKRPAPTDARTANFVVVANLGDDSRAGFEAALKDFGDAESIAPGVWLLRAPSTAATLRNELSHLLAREDKLIVVDASRDRTAWFNFGRETDQRIRELWGRPQ
;
A
#
# COMPACT_ATOMS: atom_id res chain seq x y z
N MET A 1 23.61 -4.36 -4.05
CA MET A 1 22.84 -5.58 -3.76
C MET A 1 21.37 -5.24 -3.79
N SER A 2 20.58 -6.09 -4.44
CA SER A 2 19.14 -5.90 -4.63
C SER A 2 18.40 -7.01 -3.90
N TRP A 3 17.22 -6.68 -3.38
CA TRP A 3 16.39 -7.59 -2.61
C TRP A 3 14.98 -7.65 -3.20
N PHE A 4 14.34 -8.79 -3.01
CA PHE A 4 12.97 -9.07 -3.37
C PHE A 4 12.20 -9.53 -2.15
N VAL A 5 10.89 -9.24 -2.12
CA VAL A 5 9.96 -9.69 -1.08
C VAL A 5 8.84 -10.47 -1.73
N LYS A 6 8.43 -11.58 -1.12
CA LYS A 6 7.28 -12.37 -1.57
C LYS A 6 6.12 -12.25 -0.59
N VAL A 7 4.96 -11.83 -1.08
CA VAL A 7 3.70 -11.70 -0.31
C VAL A 7 2.60 -12.36 -1.13
N ASP A 8 1.89 -13.32 -0.54
CA ASP A 8 0.80 -14.07 -1.19
C ASP A 8 1.14 -14.57 -2.61
N GLY A 9 2.35 -15.11 -2.76
CA GLY A 9 2.85 -15.64 -4.03
C GLY A 9 3.38 -14.59 -5.02
N ARG A 10 3.17 -13.29 -4.76
CA ARG A 10 3.64 -12.20 -5.61
C ARG A 10 5.01 -11.68 -5.19
N VAL A 11 5.88 -11.45 -6.16
CA VAL A 11 7.26 -10.98 -5.97
C VAL A 11 7.37 -9.47 -6.22
N TYR A 12 7.88 -8.75 -5.23
CA TYR A 12 8.09 -7.30 -5.22
C TYR A 12 9.59 -6.98 -5.17
N GLY A 13 9.98 -5.84 -5.76
CA GLY A 13 11.38 -5.42 -5.92
C GLY A 13 11.76 -5.28 -7.39
N PRO A 14 13.05 -5.00 -7.69
CA PRO A 14 14.18 -4.96 -6.75
C PRO A 14 14.16 -3.75 -5.81
N TYR A 15 14.52 -3.98 -4.55
CA TYR A 15 14.74 -2.96 -3.53
C TYR A 15 16.21 -2.88 -3.15
N THR A 16 16.68 -1.68 -2.83
CA THR A 16 18.03 -1.51 -2.27
C THR A 16 18.06 -1.96 -0.80
N GLY A 17 19.25 -2.28 -0.29
CA GLY A 17 19.41 -2.60 1.14
C GLY A 17 18.93 -1.49 2.08
N ALA A 18 19.05 -0.23 1.67
CA ALA A 18 18.53 0.91 2.43
C ALA A 18 16.99 0.91 2.51
N GLN A 19 16.31 0.63 1.39
CA GLN A 19 14.84 0.49 1.37
C GLN A 19 14.38 -0.69 2.23
N MET A 20 15.08 -1.82 2.18
CA MET A 20 14.75 -3.00 3.00
C MET A 20 14.95 -2.75 4.49
N ARG A 21 16.04 -2.09 4.88
CA ARG A 21 16.28 -1.69 6.28
C ARG A 21 15.19 -0.75 6.78
N ALA A 22 14.77 0.21 5.95
CA ALA A 22 13.63 1.07 6.25
C ALA A 22 12.35 0.25 6.46
N PHE A 23 12.04 -0.71 5.57
CA PHE A 23 10.87 -1.59 5.71
C PHE A 23 10.88 -2.42 6.99
N VAL A 24 12.05 -2.89 7.44
CA VAL A 24 12.20 -3.57 8.74
C VAL A 24 11.93 -2.62 9.91
N SER A 25 12.51 -1.41 9.87
CA SER A 25 12.30 -0.41 10.93
C SER A 25 10.84 0.07 11.03
N GLU A 26 10.12 0.02 9.91
CA GLU A 26 8.71 0.39 9.80
C GLU A 26 7.75 -0.78 10.07
N GLY A 27 8.26 -1.99 10.31
CA GLY A 27 7.46 -3.19 10.55
C GLY A 27 6.74 -3.77 9.32
N ARG A 28 7.11 -3.31 8.11
CA ARG A 28 6.63 -3.85 6.83
C ARG A 28 7.30 -5.18 6.47
N ILE A 29 8.47 -5.45 7.06
CA ILE A 29 9.16 -6.74 7.02
C ILE A 29 9.25 -7.27 8.44
N ALA A 30 8.57 -8.39 8.68
CA ALA A 30 8.55 -9.11 9.94
C ALA A 30 9.45 -10.35 9.87
N SER A 31 9.65 -11.03 11.01
CA SER A 31 10.50 -12.23 11.09
C SER A 31 10.13 -13.32 10.06
N HIS A 32 8.84 -13.44 9.74
CA HIS A 32 8.28 -14.43 8.80
C HIS A 32 8.14 -13.91 7.37
N SER A 33 8.56 -12.66 7.09
CA SER A 33 8.52 -12.14 5.72
C SER A 33 9.51 -12.90 4.85
N VAL A 34 9.09 -13.26 3.64
CA VAL A 34 9.89 -14.05 2.71
C VAL A 34 10.69 -13.11 1.81
N VAL A 35 12.01 -13.23 1.82
CA VAL A 35 12.95 -12.35 1.09
C VAL A 35 13.95 -13.16 0.26
N SER A 36 14.48 -12.55 -0.79
CA SER A 36 15.56 -13.13 -1.59
C SER A 36 16.43 -12.06 -2.24
N GLN A 37 17.68 -12.38 -2.58
CA GLN A 37 18.53 -11.54 -3.43
C GLN A 37 18.28 -11.75 -4.94
N SER A 38 17.54 -12.81 -5.27
CA SER A 38 17.12 -13.17 -6.61
C SER A 38 15.60 -13.06 -6.73
N ARG A 39 15.12 -12.85 -7.95
CA ARG A 39 13.69 -12.76 -8.22
C ARG A 39 13.01 -14.13 -8.24
N GLU A 40 13.75 -15.19 -8.52
CA GLU A 40 13.17 -16.49 -8.86
C GLU A 40 13.40 -17.53 -7.76
N ASP A 41 14.60 -17.55 -7.18
CA ASP A 41 15.08 -18.54 -6.21
C ASP A 41 15.63 -17.88 -4.93
N GLY A 42 16.14 -18.69 -3.99
CA GLY A 42 16.79 -18.20 -2.76
C GLY A 42 15.86 -17.56 -1.75
N TRP A 43 14.59 -18.01 -1.70
CA TRP A 43 13.59 -17.49 -0.78
C TRP A 43 13.80 -18.01 0.63
N GLU A 44 14.02 -17.11 1.57
CA GLU A 44 14.24 -17.41 2.98
C GLU A 44 13.41 -16.47 3.86
N ASN A 45 13.11 -16.86 5.09
CA ASN A 45 12.48 -15.94 6.03
C ASN A 45 13.49 -14.85 6.43
N ALA A 46 13.00 -13.64 6.68
CA ALA A 46 13.82 -12.53 7.13
C ALA A 46 14.58 -12.85 8.44
N THR A 47 14.06 -13.72 9.31
CA THR A 47 14.77 -14.13 10.52
C THR A 47 15.98 -15.05 10.27
N ASP A 48 16.00 -15.75 9.13
CA ASP A 48 17.04 -16.71 8.77
C ASP A 48 18.20 -16.00 8.04
N VAL A 49 17.94 -14.84 7.43
CA VAL A 49 18.95 -14.00 6.78
C VAL A 49 19.70 -13.13 7.81
N PRO A 50 21.03 -13.26 7.98
CA PRO A 50 21.78 -12.56 9.04
C PRO A 50 21.64 -11.04 9.02
N GLN A 51 21.57 -10.44 7.83
CA GLN A 51 21.39 -9.00 7.65
C GLN A 51 20.04 -8.52 8.20
N PHE A 52 18.96 -9.24 7.89
CA PHE A 52 17.62 -8.91 8.37
C PHE A 52 17.45 -9.20 9.85
N LYS A 53 18.02 -10.31 10.35
CA LYS A 53 18.06 -10.62 11.78
C LYS A 53 18.70 -9.48 12.59
N ALA A 54 19.82 -8.94 12.12
CA ALA A 54 20.47 -7.79 12.76
C ALA A 54 19.56 -6.54 12.78
N TRP A 55 18.88 -6.24 11.68
CA TRP A 55 17.94 -5.11 11.61
C TRP A 55 16.68 -5.31 12.46
N LEU A 56 16.15 -6.54 12.53
CA LEU A 56 15.01 -6.89 13.36
C LEU A 56 15.36 -6.79 14.84
N ASP A 57 16.57 -7.24 15.24
CA ASP A 57 17.05 -7.11 16.60
C ASP A 57 17.34 -5.64 16.97
N GLU A 58 17.89 -4.85 16.05
CA GLU A 58 18.08 -3.41 16.22
C GLU A 58 16.74 -2.69 16.44
N ALA A 59 15.73 -3.03 15.63
CA ALA A 59 14.36 -2.51 15.76
C ALA A 59 13.69 -2.93 17.08
N ARG A 60 14.06 -4.09 17.65
CA ARG A 60 13.56 -4.57 18.96
C ARG A 60 14.29 -3.93 20.15
N ARG A 61 15.59 -3.64 20.04
CA ARG A 61 16.44 -3.11 21.12
C ARG A 61 16.35 -1.60 21.32
N SER A 62 15.68 -0.88 20.43
CA SER A 62 15.34 0.54 20.60
C SER A 62 13.90 0.67 21.09
N PRO A 63 13.60 0.58 22.41
CA PRO A 63 12.26 0.84 22.91
C PRO A 63 12.00 2.35 22.92
N GLY A 64 11.51 2.87 21.80
CA GLY A 64 11.24 4.29 21.57
C GLY A 64 11.83 4.70 20.22
N THR A 65 11.16 4.55 19.09
CA THR A 65 9.75 4.67 18.79
C THR A 65 8.93 3.45 19.19
N LYS A 66 7.96 3.62 20.11
CA LYS A 66 6.65 2.96 19.94
C LYS A 66 6.35 3.04 18.46
N ARG A 67 6.02 1.89 17.85
CA ARG A 67 5.44 1.79 16.50
C ARG A 67 4.87 3.15 16.17
N PRO A 68 5.41 3.90 15.22
CA PRO A 68 4.55 4.93 14.73
C PRO A 68 3.36 4.14 14.15
N ALA A 69 2.21 4.14 14.84
CA ALA A 69 1.01 4.53 14.13
C ALA A 69 1.51 5.71 13.31
N PRO A 70 1.68 5.54 11.98
CA PRO A 70 2.77 6.12 11.22
C PRO A 70 3.13 7.53 11.73
N THR A 71 4.39 7.98 11.73
CA THR A 71 4.63 9.39 12.07
C THR A 71 4.10 10.29 10.95
N ASP A 72 3.48 9.64 9.95
CA ASP A 72 2.51 10.11 8.97
C ASP A 72 1.13 9.39 9.01
N ALA A 73 0.69 8.91 10.17
CA ALA A 73 -0.70 8.72 10.61
C ALA A 73 -1.24 10.07 11.09
N ARG A 74 -0.76 11.16 10.47
CA ARG A 74 -1.66 12.26 10.24
C ARG A 74 -2.75 11.67 9.38
N THR A 75 -3.90 11.46 10.02
CA THR A 75 -5.14 11.13 9.35
C THR A 75 -5.19 11.92 8.06
N ALA A 76 -5.12 11.23 6.93
CA ALA A 76 -5.10 11.88 5.64
C ALA A 76 -6.54 12.09 5.21
N ASN A 77 -6.76 13.14 4.42
CA ASN A 77 -8.02 13.27 3.70
C ASN A 77 -7.80 12.66 2.32
N PHE A 78 -8.69 11.75 1.95
CA PHE A 78 -8.73 11.09 0.65
C PHE A 78 -9.99 11.49 -0.10
N VAL A 79 -9.86 11.58 -1.42
CA VAL A 79 -10.99 11.52 -2.33
C VAL A 79 -10.97 10.15 -2.98
N VAL A 80 -12.01 9.37 -2.73
CA VAL A 80 -12.19 8.03 -3.30
C VAL A 80 -13.29 8.13 -4.34
N VAL A 81 -12.99 7.75 -5.58
CA VAL A 81 -13.98 7.68 -6.66
C VAL A 81 -14.00 6.26 -7.19
N ALA A 82 -15.18 5.66 -7.22
CA ALA A 82 -15.37 4.32 -7.77
C ALA A 82 -16.63 4.23 -8.63
N ASN A 83 -16.50 3.52 -9.74
CA ASN A 83 -17.64 3.04 -10.51
C ASN A 83 -17.83 1.56 -10.20
N LEU A 84 -18.93 1.24 -9.52
CA LEU A 84 -19.18 -0.07 -8.91
C LEU A 84 -20.48 -0.65 -9.46
N GLY A 85 -20.46 -1.95 -9.78
CA GLY A 85 -21.68 -2.75 -9.89
C GLY A 85 -22.43 -2.87 -8.56
N ASP A 86 -23.71 -3.25 -8.63
CA ASP A 86 -24.60 -3.32 -7.47
C ASP A 86 -24.09 -4.29 -6.38
N ASP A 87 -23.52 -5.42 -6.80
CA ASP A 87 -23.00 -6.47 -5.89
C ASP A 87 -21.76 -6.02 -5.10
N SER A 88 -20.91 -5.14 -5.66
CA SER A 88 -19.67 -4.68 -5.03
C SER A 88 -19.91 -3.52 -4.06
N ARG A 89 -20.99 -2.74 -4.26
CA ARG A 89 -21.21 -1.45 -3.60
C ARG A 89 -21.30 -1.57 -2.08
N ALA A 90 -22.14 -2.48 -1.58
CA ALA A 90 -22.38 -2.61 -0.14
C ALA A 90 -21.11 -2.99 0.63
N GLY A 91 -20.35 -3.96 0.11
CA GLY A 91 -19.08 -4.40 0.71
C GLY A 91 -18.01 -3.29 0.66
N PHE A 92 -17.94 -2.56 -0.45
CA PHE A 92 -17.00 -1.45 -0.61
C PHE A 92 -17.27 -0.31 0.38
N GLU A 93 -18.53 0.10 0.55
CA GLU A 93 -18.90 1.15 1.50
C GLU A 93 -18.68 0.73 2.96
N ALA A 94 -18.92 -0.54 3.28
CA ALA A 94 -18.60 -1.08 4.60
C ALA A 94 -17.09 -1.02 4.87
N ALA A 95 -16.27 -1.46 3.92
CA ALA A 95 -14.81 -1.42 4.06
C ALA A 95 -14.26 0.00 4.20
N LEU A 96 -14.82 0.99 3.49
CA LEU A 96 -14.44 2.40 3.67
C LEU A 96 -14.67 2.87 5.12
N LYS A 97 -15.79 2.48 5.74
CA LYS A 97 -16.10 2.82 7.13
C LYS A 97 -15.18 2.11 8.12
N ASP A 98 -14.68 0.91 7.80
CA ASP A 98 -13.69 0.21 8.61
C ASP A 98 -12.32 0.91 8.59
N PHE A 99 -11.98 1.63 7.51
CA PHE A 99 -10.75 2.43 7.44
C PHE A 99 -10.81 3.74 8.23
N GLY A 100 -12.00 4.34 8.39
CA GLY A 100 -12.17 5.61 9.09
C GLY A 100 -13.48 6.32 8.76
N ASP A 101 -13.50 7.64 8.97
CA ASP A 101 -14.69 8.45 8.75
C ASP A 101 -14.89 8.68 7.24
N ALA A 102 -15.92 8.05 6.68
CA ALA A 102 -16.26 8.13 5.27
C ALA A 102 -17.59 8.86 5.07
N GLU A 103 -17.60 9.89 4.23
CA GLU A 103 -18.81 10.62 3.85
C GLU A 103 -19.03 10.50 2.33
N SER A 104 -20.23 10.07 1.93
CA SER A 104 -20.62 10.00 0.52
C SER A 104 -21.13 11.36 0.07
N ILE A 105 -20.47 11.98 -0.90
CA ILE A 105 -20.84 13.31 -1.40
C ILE A 105 -21.59 13.27 -2.73
N ALA A 106 -21.45 12.16 -3.47
CA ALA A 106 -22.17 11.87 -4.72
C ALA A 106 -22.13 10.36 -5.00
N PRO A 107 -22.98 9.82 -5.88
CA PRO A 107 -22.90 8.41 -6.27
C PRO A 107 -21.50 8.03 -6.77
N GLY A 108 -20.83 7.09 -6.07
CA GLY A 108 -19.49 6.66 -6.45
C GLY A 108 -18.36 7.59 -5.99
N VAL A 109 -18.64 8.59 -5.14
CA VAL A 109 -17.63 9.54 -4.65
C VAL A 109 -17.72 9.69 -3.14
N TRP A 110 -16.59 9.46 -2.47
CA TRP A 110 -16.46 9.56 -1.02
C TRP A 110 -15.29 10.45 -0.62
N LEU A 111 -15.51 11.23 0.44
CA LEU A 111 -14.43 11.81 1.23
C LEU A 111 -14.12 10.83 2.36
N LEU A 112 -12.85 10.46 2.52
CA LEU A 112 -12.43 9.55 3.59
C LEU A 112 -11.34 10.21 4.42
N ARG A 113 -11.50 10.21 5.73
CA ARG A 113 -10.45 10.57 6.68
C ARG A 113 -9.97 9.31 7.39
N ALA A 114 -8.76 8.86 7.06
CA ALA A 114 -8.22 7.60 7.60
C ALA A 114 -6.70 7.68 7.88
N PRO A 115 -6.19 6.93 8.87
CA PRO A 115 -4.75 6.76 9.11
C PRO A 115 -4.15 5.75 8.12
N SER A 116 -4.27 6.02 6.82
CA SER A 116 -3.88 5.11 5.73
C SER A 116 -3.05 5.82 4.66
N THR A 117 -2.76 5.13 3.55
CA THR A 117 -2.19 5.72 2.33
C THR A 117 -3.07 5.38 1.13
N ALA A 118 -2.99 6.18 0.05
CA ALA A 118 -3.75 5.89 -1.16
C ALA A 118 -3.41 4.50 -1.75
N ALA A 119 -2.15 4.07 -1.64
CA ALA A 119 -1.73 2.74 -2.08
C ALA A 119 -2.35 1.62 -1.23
N THR A 120 -2.37 1.77 0.09
CA THR A 120 -3.00 0.81 1.02
C THR A 120 -4.51 0.72 0.75
N LEU A 121 -5.20 1.85 0.72
CA LEU A 121 -6.64 1.89 0.42
C LEU A 121 -6.96 1.25 -0.92
N ARG A 122 -6.20 1.61 -1.97
CA ARG A 122 -6.41 1.04 -3.30
C ARG A 122 -6.16 -0.46 -3.35
N ASN A 123 -5.18 -0.99 -2.60
CA ASN A 123 -4.94 -2.42 -2.55
C ASN A 123 -6.12 -3.14 -1.87
N GLU A 124 -6.45 -2.73 -0.65
CA GLU A 124 -7.48 -3.36 0.18
C GLU A 124 -8.86 -3.28 -0.47
N LEU A 125 -9.27 -2.09 -0.91
CA LEU A 125 -10.56 -1.89 -1.56
C LEU A 125 -10.66 -2.62 -2.91
N SER A 126 -9.54 -2.81 -3.63
CA SER A 126 -9.57 -3.52 -4.92
C SER A 126 -9.90 -5.01 -4.81
N HIS A 127 -9.77 -5.63 -3.62
CA HIS A 127 -10.18 -7.02 -3.40
C HIS A 127 -11.71 -7.19 -3.40
N LEU A 128 -12.45 -6.11 -3.23
CA LEU A 128 -13.92 -6.08 -3.20
C LEU A 128 -14.54 -5.75 -4.56
N LEU A 129 -13.70 -5.53 -5.58
CA LEU A 129 -14.12 -5.04 -6.89
C LEU A 129 -14.26 -6.18 -7.90
N ALA A 130 -15.34 -6.14 -8.67
CA ALA A 130 -15.52 -6.98 -9.83
C ALA A 130 -14.59 -6.55 -10.98
N ARG A 131 -14.49 -7.40 -12.01
CA ARG A 131 -13.59 -7.19 -13.16
C ARG A 131 -13.85 -5.90 -13.93
N GLU A 132 -15.07 -5.37 -13.92
CA GLU A 132 -15.44 -4.16 -14.67
C GLU A 132 -15.49 -2.90 -13.80
N ASP A 133 -15.32 -3.06 -12.48
CA ASP A 133 -15.36 -1.95 -11.52
C ASP A 133 -14.08 -1.11 -11.60
N LYS A 134 -14.21 0.20 -11.41
CA LYS A 134 -13.08 1.15 -11.51
C LYS A 134 -12.90 1.88 -10.19
N LEU A 135 -11.66 2.13 -9.80
CA LEU A 135 -11.33 2.81 -8.54
C LEU A 135 -10.16 3.77 -8.72
N ILE A 136 -10.30 4.98 -8.20
CA ILE A 136 -9.21 5.93 -8.01
C ILE A 136 -9.27 6.47 -6.57
N VAL A 137 -8.10 6.56 -5.95
CA VAL A 137 -7.89 7.07 -4.60
C VAL A 137 -6.87 8.20 -4.68
N VAL A 138 -7.27 9.40 -4.30
CA VAL A 138 -6.43 10.59 -4.23
C VAL A 138 -6.14 10.88 -2.76
N ASP A 139 -4.86 10.90 -2.37
CA ASP A 139 -4.36 11.43 -1.10
C ASP A 139 -4.26 12.95 -1.21
N ALA A 140 -5.32 13.65 -0.80
CA ALA A 140 -5.40 15.11 -0.86
C ALA A 140 -4.51 15.80 0.18
N SER A 141 -4.02 15.06 1.19
CA SER A 141 -3.09 15.60 2.19
C SER A 141 -1.63 15.59 1.74
N ARG A 142 -1.27 14.72 0.79
CA ARG A 142 0.13 14.50 0.39
C ARG A 142 0.38 14.65 -1.10
N ASP A 143 -0.61 15.12 -1.85
CA ASP A 143 -0.53 15.30 -3.30
C ASP A 143 -0.11 13.99 -4.02
N ARG A 144 -0.78 12.88 -3.67
CA ARG A 144 -0.53 11.57 -4.29
C ARG A 144 -1.83 10.99 -4.83
N THR A 145 -1.75 10.28 -5.95
CA THR A 145 -2.91 9.62 -6.56
C THR A 145 -2.59 8.16 -6.88
N ALA A 146 -3.55 7.26 -6.67
CA ALA A 146 -3.47 5.83 -6.98
C ALA A 146 -4.76 5.38 -7.68
N TRP A 147 -4.68 4.46 -8.63
CA TRP A 147 -5.84 4.00 -9.40
C TRP A 147 -5.79 2.51 -9.73
N PHE A 148 -6.92 1.96 -10.15
CA PHE A 148 -7.13 0.56 -10.49
C PHE A 148 -8.12 0.42 -11.66
N ASN A 149 -7.81 -0.52 -12.56
CA ASN A 149 -8.69 -1.02 -13.62
C ASN A 149 -9.17 0.00 -14.67
N PHE A 150 -8.30 0.92 -15.08
CA PHE A 150 -8.58 1.85 -16.19
C PHE A 150 -8.10 1.33 -17.57
N GLY A 151 -7.40 0.19 -17.60
CA GLY A 151 -6.81 -0.35 -18.82
C GLY A 151 -5.51 0.37 -19.22
N ARG A 152 -4.70 -0.28 -20.06
CA ARG A 152 -3.31 0.13 -20.34
C ARG A 152 -3.18 1.56 -20.88
N GLU A 153 -4.05 1.95 -21.80
CA GLU A 153 -3.97 3.26 -22.47
C GLU A 153 -4.30 4.41 -21.50
N THR A 154 -5.39 4.27 -20.74
CA THR A 154 -5.79 5.28 -19.75
C THR A 154 -4.80 5.32 -18.59
N ASP A 155 -4.29 4.17 -18.13
CA ASP A 155 -3.23 4.12 -17.12
C ASP A 155 -2.01 4.94 -17.54
N GLN A 156 -1.55 4.81 -18.79
CA GLN A 156 -0.41 5.57 -19.31
C GLN A 156 -0.70 7.07 -19.32
N ARG A 157 -1.87 7.49 -19.84
CA ARG A 157 -2.28 8.90 -19.87
C ARG A 157 -2.34 9.51 -18.47
N ILE A 158 -2.85 8.79 -17.47
CA ILE A 158 -2.86 9.26 -16.08
C ILE A 158 -1.42 9.43 -15.56
N ARG A 159 -0.49 8.51 -15.85
CA ARG A 159 0.93 8.66 -15.47
C ARG A 159 1.60 9.85 -16.12
N GLU A 160 1.32 10.12 -17.39
CA GLU A 160 1.88 11.27 -18.10
C GLU A 160 1.35 12.59 -17.53
N LEU A 161 0.04 12.65 -17.23
CA LEU A 161 -0.59 13.85 -16.69
C LEU A 161 -0.20 14.15 -15.24
N TRP A 162 -0.08 13.13 -14.40
CA TRP A 162 0.15 13.26 -12.96
C TRP A 162 1.59 12.95 -12.52
N GLY A 163 2.44 12.45 -13.42
CA GLY A 163 3.86 12.28 -13.18
C GLY A 163 4.54 13.64 -13.06
N ARG A 164 5.42 13.80 -12.07
CA ARG A 164 6.24 15.02 -11.97
C ARG A 164 7.10 15.16 -13.23
N PRO A 165 7.28 16.39 -13.77
CA PRO A 165 8.37 16.64 -14.72
C PRO A 165 9.69 16.18 -14.08
N GLN A 166 10.55 15.52 -14.86
CA GLN A 166 11.91 15.16 -14.42
C GLN A 166 12.72 16.42 -14.11
#